data_AF-A0A816GHD3-F1
#
_entry.id   AF-A0A816GHD3-F1
#
_cell.length_a   1.000
_cell.length_b   1.000
_cell.length_c   1.000
_cell.angle_alpha   90.00
_cell.angle_beta   90.00
_cell.angle_gamma   90.00
#
_symmetry.space_group_name_H-M   'P 1'
#
loop_
_entity.id
_entity.type
_entity.pdbx_description
1 polymer ?
#
loop_
_entity_poly.entity_id
_entity_poly.type
_entity_poly.pdbx_seq_one_letter_code
_entity_poly.pdbx_strand_id
1 'polypeptide(L)'
;MYSLTATIFAAILSCCLLKVTEQQYTPDWTSIDSRPLPTWYDESKIGIFIHWGVFSVPSIRSEWMWWDWKGDNPTSDVVSFMNKTYPADWTYADFAPQFRAEFYNPNEWADIFAASGA
;
A
#
# COMPACT_ATOMS: atom_id res chain seq x y z
N MET A 1 -22.62 49.51 0.29
CA MET A 1 -22.92 48.21 -0.34
C MET A 1 -21.91 47.82 -1.42
N TYR A 2 -21.43 48.76 -2.26
CA TYR A 2 -20.42 48.48 -3.31
C TYR A 2 -19.00 48.14 -2.82
N SER A 3 -18.63 48.57 -1.60
CA SER A 3 -17.28 48.34 -1.06
C SER A 3 -17.05 46.88 -0.65
N LEU A 4 -18.06 46.21 -0.09
CA LEU A 4 -17.98 44.82 0.37
C LEU A 4 -17.94 43.83 -0.80
N THR A 5 -18.68 44.11 -1.88
CA THR A 5 -18.70 43.29 -3.09
C THR A 5 -17.37 43.35 -3.84
N ALA A 6 -16.70 44.50 -3.86
CA ALA A 6 -15.38 44.66 -4.48
C ALA A 6 -14.27 43.91 -3.71
N THR A 7 -14.35 43.86 -2.38
CA THR A 7 -13.37 43.13 -1.55
C THR A 7 -13.50 41.62 -1.72
N ILE A 8 -14.74 41.11 -1.76
CA ILE A 8 -15.01 39.68 -1.99
C ILE A 8 -14.51 39.25 -3.38
N PHE A 9 -14.73 40.07 -4.41
CA PHE A 9 -14.27 39.78 -5.77
C PHE A 9 -12.74 39.78 -5.90
N ALA A 10 -12.06 40.74 -5.24
CA ALA A 10 -10.61 40.80 -5.19
C ALA A 10 -9.99 39.61 -4.43
N ALA A 11 -10.63 39.15 -3.34
CA ALA A 11 -10.18 38.00 -2.56
C ALA A 11 -10.30 36.68 -3.35
N ILE A 12 -11.41 36.50 -4.10
CA ILE A 12 -11.60 35.33 -4.98
C ILE A 12 -10.59 35.32 -6.13
N LEU A 13 -10.33 36.48 -6.75
CA LEU A 13 -9.34 36.62 -7.82
C LEU A 13 -7.90 36.36 -7.32
N SER A 14 -7.59 36.77 -6.09
CA SER A 14 -6.31 36.50 -5.43
C SER A 14 -6.12 35.02 -5.09
N CYS A 15 -7.21 34.29 -4.80
CA CYS A 15 -7.17 32.85 -4.52
C CYS A 15 -6.93 32.03 -5.80
N CYS A 16 -7.43 32.49 -6.95
CA CYS A 16 -7.21 31.84 -8.26
C CYS A 16 -5.79 32.02 -8.83
N LEU A 17 -4.97 32.91 -8.27
CA LEU A 17 -3.60 33.19 -8.73
C LEU A 17 -2.52 32.41 -7.96
N LEU A 18 -2.90 31.54 -7.02
CA LEU A 18 -1.98 30.59 -6.42
C LEU A 18 -1.57 29.57 -7.49
N LYS A 19 -0.50 29.87 -8.22
CA LYS A 19 0.22 28.86 -8.99
C LYS A 19 0.70 27.81 -8.00
N VAL A 20 0.07 26.64 -8.02
CA VAL A 20 0.68 25.42 -7.49
C VAL A 20 1.92 25.19 -8.35
N THR A 21 3.08 25.61 -7.86
CA THR A 21 4.35 25.29 -8.49
C THR A 21 4.63 23.83 -8.16
N GLU A 22 4.30 22.93 -9.06
CA GLU A 22 4.81 21.57 -9.00
C GLU A 22 6.33 21.65 -9.17
N GLN A 23 7.08 21.38 -8.09
CA GLN A 23 8.53 21.30 -8.14
C GLN A 23 8.91 20.20 -9.13
N GLN A 24 9.42 20.58 -10.30
CA GLN A 24 9.82 19.63 -11.33
C GLN A 24 11.21 19.07 -10.96
N TYR A 25 11.26 17.78 -10.63
CA TYR A 25 12.52 17.08 -10.35
C TYR A 25 13.17 16.59 -11.65
N THR A 26 14.49 16.72 -11.76
CA THR A 26 15.30 16.14 -12.84
C THR A 26 15.82 14.77 -12.40
N PRO A 27 16.12 13.84 -13.33
CA PRO A 27 16.54 12.48 -13.00
C PRO A 27 18.03 12.42 -12.58
N ASP A 28 18.44 13.29 -11.67
CA ASP A 28 19.77 13.32 -11.06
C ASP A 28 19.66 13.42 -9.54
N TRP A 29 20.66 12.89 -8.84
CA TRP A 29 20.64 12.79 -7.38
C TRP A 29 20.52 14.14 -6.69
N THR A 30 21.16 15.19 -7.22
CA THR A 30 21.11 16.54 -6.62
C THR A 30 19.67 17.05 -6.57
N SER A 31 18.92 16.82 -7.64
CA SER A 31 17.50 17.20 -7.72
C SER A 31 16.63 16.31 -6.84
N ILE A 32 16.80 14.98 -6.91
CA ILE A 32 15.96 14.02 -6.19
C ILE A 32 16.17 14.10 -4.67
N ASP A 33 17.39 14.36 -4.19
CA ASP A 33 17.68 14.47 -2.76
C ASP A 33 17.26 15.82 -2.17
N SER A 34 16.96 16.82 -3.01
CA SER A 34 16.40 18.11 -2.57
C SER A 34 14.94 18.03 -2.11
N ARG A 35 14.28 16.87 -2.29
CA ARG A 35 12.88 16.64 -1.90
C ARG A 35 12.72 16.75 -0.38
N PRO A 36 11.92 17.71 0.13
CA PRO A 36 11.64 17.76 1.55
C PRO A 36 10.78 16.56 1.96
N LEU A 37 10.94 16.11 3.21
CA LEU A 37 10.01 15.17 3.81
C LEU A 37 8.63 15.85 3.93
N PRO A 38 7.54 15.28 3.38
CA PRO A 38 6.22 15.87 3.53
C PRO A 38 5.81 15.95 5.00
N THR A 39 5.22 17.07 5.42
CA THR A 39 4.87 17.31 6.82
C THR A 39 3.89 16.27 7.36
N TRP A 40 2.92 15.85 6.55
CA TRP A 40 1.97 14.80 6.95
C TRP A 40 2.67 13.49 7.31
N TYR A 41 3.73 13.10 6.58
CA TYR A 41 4.44 11.86 6.84
C TYR A 41 5.29 11.98 8.10
N ASP A 42 5.96 13.12 8.28
CA ASP A 42 6.67 13.38 9.52
C ASP A 42 5.71 13.37 10.71
N GLU A 43 4.56 14.04 10.63
CA GLU A 43 3.59 14.17 11.72
C GLU A 43 2.84 12.86 12.07
N SER A 44 2.64 11.94 11.12
CA SER A 44 1.87 10.69 11.35
C SER A 44 2.49 9.74 12.38
N LYS A 45 3.83 9.62 12.42
CA LYS A 45 4.66 8.79 13.34
C LYS A 45 4.39 7.27 13.36
N ILE A 46 3.16 6.79 13.20
CA ILE A 46 2.75 5.38 13.20
C ILE A 46 1.97 5.11 11.90
N GLY A 47 2.13 3.90 11.36
CA GLY A 47 1.38 3.41 10.22
C GLY A 47 1.30 1.89 10.22
N ILE A 48 0.29 1.34 9.54
CA ILE A 48 0.10 -0.11 9.39
C ILE A 48 0.50 -0.53 7.97
N PHE A 49 1.30 -1.60 7.89
CA PHE A 49 1.63 -2.26 6.63
C PHE A 49 1.17 -3.71 6.65
N ILE A 50 0.68 -4.20 5.51
CA ILE A 50 -0.02 -5.48 5.41
C ILE A 50 0.62 -6.32 4.31
N HIS A 51 1.09 -7.51 4.68
CA HIS A 51 1.52 -8.54 3.74
C HIS A 51 0.34 -9.46 3.45
N TRP A 52 -0.39 -9.17 2.37
CA TRP A 52 -1.54 -9.97 1.96
C TRP A 52 -1.57 -10.13 0.45
N GLY A 53 -1.67 -11.37 -0.02
CA GLY A 53 -1.67 -11.68 -1.44
C GLY A 53 -1.86 -13.17 -1.69
N VAL A 54 -1.48 -13.62 -2.89
CA VAL A 54 -1.63 -15.03 -3.31
C VAL A 54 -0.91 -16.00 -2.36
N PHE A 55 0.25 -15.61 -1.81
CA PHE A 55 0.97 -16.40 -0.80
C PHE A 55 0.15 -16.64 0.48
N SER A 56 -0.86 -15.81 0.77
CA SER A 56 -1.73 -15.98 1.93
C SER A 56 -2.76 -17.10 1.75
N VAL A 57 -3.07 -17.49 0.51
CA VAL A 57 -4.03 -18.57 0.21
C VAL A 57 -3.69 -19.89 0.91
N PRO A 58 -2.48 -20.46 0.76
CA PRO A 58 -2.12 -21.70 1.44
C PRO A 58 -1.97 -21.54 2.97
N SER A 59 -1.91 -20.30 3.47
CA SER A 59 -1.88 -19.97 4.91
C SER A 59 -0.82 -20.76 5.69
N ILE A 60 0.37 -20.90 5.11
CA ILE A 60 1.50 -21.61 5.72
C ILE A 60 2.73 -20.70 5.82
N ARG A 61 3.30 -20.65 7.02
CA ARG A 61 4.49 -19.85 7.36
C ARG A 61 4.37 -18.36 7.06
N SER A 62 4.93 -17.88 5.97
CA SER A 62 5.13 -16.46 5.67
C SER A 62 4.89 -16.14 4.20
N GLU A 63 5.09 -14.88 3.83
CA GLU A 63 5.05 -14.40 2.44
C GLU A 63 6.11 -15.06 1.54
N TRP A 64 7.15 -15.67 2.12
CA TRP A 64 8.18 -16.44 1.42
C TRP A 64 7.76 -17.86 1.06
N MET A 65 6.49 -18.24 1.28
CA MET A 65 5.95 -19.58 1.02
C MET A 65 6.40 -20.18 -0.32
N TRP A 66 6.47 -19.39 -1.39
CA TRP A 66 6.96 -19.87 -2.68
C TRP A 66 8.44 -20.29 -2.64
N TRP A 67 9.30 -19.48 -2.05
CA TRP A 67 10.73 -19.77 -1.91
C TRP A 67 10.96 -20.97 -0.99
N ASP A 68 10.19 -21.07 0.10
CA ASP A 68 10.23 -22.22 1.01
C ASP A 68 9.73 -23.52 0.36
N TRP A 69 8.99 -23.44 -0.75
CA TRP A 69 8.49 -24.60 -1.48
C TRP A 69 9.33 -24.96 -2.71
N LYS A 70 9.76 -23.96 -3.49
CA LYS A 70 10.36 -24.12 -4.83
C LYS A 70 11.73 -23.44 -4.98
N GLY A 71 12.22 -22.73 -3.97
CA GLY A 71 13.55 -22.14 -3.96
C GLY A 71 14.65 -23.18 -3.85
N ASP A 72 15.90 -22.71 -3.73
CA ASP A 72 17.08 -23.59 -3.78
C ASP A 72 17.17 -24.60 -2.63
N ASN A 73 16.63 -24.26 -1.46
CA ASN A 73 16.59 -25.12 -0.28
C ASN A 73 15.17 -25.18 0.30
N PRO A 74 14.25 -25.99 -0.27
CA PRO A 74 12.87 -26.06 0.19
C PRO A 74 12.77 -26.54 1.64
N THR A 75 11.90 -25.91 2.41
CA THR A 75 11.64 -26.28 3.79
C THR A 75 10.72 -27.49 3.85
N SER A 76 11.13 -28.52 4.59
CA SER A 76 10.50 -29.84 4.57
C SER A 76 9.03 -29.85 5.02
N ASP A 77 8.63 -28.98 5.95
CA ASP A 77 7.25 -28.86 6.42
C ASP A 77 6.35 -28.21 5.36
N VAL A 78 6.82 -27.18 4.65
CA VAL A 78 6.11 -26.55 3.53
C VAL A 78 5.93 -27.55 2.39
N VAL A 79 6.98 -28.27 2.00
CA VAL A 79 6.90 -29.31 0.97
C VAL A 79 5.92 -30.41 1.37
N SER A 80 5.98 -30.88 2.62
CA SER A 80 5.07 -31.92 3.12
C SER A 80 3.62 -31.45 3.15
N PHE A 81 3.38 -30.21 3.58
CA PHE A 81 2.05 -29.59 3.56
C PHE A 81 1.51 -29.49 2.13
N MET A 82 2.33 -29.01 1.19
CA MET A 82 1.94 -28.87 -0.21
C MET A 82 1.57 -30.22 -0.84
N ASN A 83 2.42 -31.23 -0.66
CA ASN A 83 2.19 -32.59 -1.19
C ASN A 83 0.95 -33.27 -0.58
N LYS A 84 0.58 -32.92 0.66
CA LYS A 84 -0.59 -33.46 1.34
C LYS A 84 -1.89 -32.74 0.95
N THR A 85 -1.80 -31.45 0.66
CA THR A 85 -2.99 -30.57 0.54
C THR A 85 -3.39 -30.33 -0.91
N TYR A 86 -2.43 -30.29 -1.84
CA TYR A 86 -2.67 -29.94 -3.24
C TYR A 86 -2.25 -31.08 -4.19
N PRO A 87 -2.81 -31.13 -5.42
CA PRO A 87 -2.38 -32.06 -6.46
C PRO A 87 -0.88 -32.01 -6.75
N ALA A 88 -0.31 -33.12 -7.24
CA ALA A 88 1.13 -33.24 -7.48
C ALA A 88 1.67 -32.26 -8.54
N ASP A 89 0.82 -31.85 -9.49
CA ASP A 89 1.11 -30.90 -10.56
C ASP A 89 0.74 -29.44 -10.20
N TRP A 90 0.34 -29.19 -8.96
CA TRP A 90 0.00 -27.84 -8.50
C TRP A 90 1.19 -26.89 -8.62
N THR A 91 0.91 -25.70 -9.14
CA THR A 91 1.86 -24.60 -9.28
C THR A 91 1.47 -23.43 -8.38
N TYR A 92 2.38 -22.48 -8.20
CA TYR A 92 2.06 -21.28 -7.43
C TYR A 92 0.99 -20.42 -8.09
N ALA A 93 0.91 -20.41 -9.42
CA ALA A 93 -0.09 -19.65 -10.15
C ALA A 93 -1.52 -20.18 -9.93
N ASP A 94 -1.66 -21.47 -9.62
CA ASP A 94 -2.97 -22.09 -9.36
C ASP A 94 -3.65 -21.57 -8.08
N PHE A 95 -2.92 -20.88 -7.21
CA PHE A 95 -3.48 -20.16 -6.07
C PHE A 95 -4.19 -18.85 -6.46
N ALA A 96 -3.85 -18.23 -7.59
CA ALA A 96 -4.43 -16.96 -7.99
C ALA A 96 -5.97 -16.97 -8.06
N PRO A 97 -6.64 -17.96 -8.70
CA PRO A 97 -8.11 -18.03 -8.71
C PRO A 97 -8.73 -18.36 -7.34
N GLN A 98 -7.92 -18.78 -6.36
CA GLN A 98 -8.37 -19.05 -4.98
C GLN A 98 -8.23 -17.83 -4.07
N PHE A 99 -7.46 -16.81 -4.47
CA PHE A 99 -7.35 -15.55 -3.74
C PHE A 99 -8.60 -14.69 -3.96
N ARG A 100 -9.70 -15.09 -3.32
CA ARG A 100 -11.05 -14.53 -3.53
C ARG A 100 -11.41 -13.39 -2.58
N ALA A 101 -10.71 -13.28 -1.45
CA ALA A 101 -10.98 -12.28 -0.43
C ALA A 101 -12.46 -12.26 0.02
N GLU A 102 -13.08 -13.44 0.16
CA GLU A 102 -14.54 -13.59 0.30
C GLU A 102 -15.14 -12.85 1.51
N PHE A 103 -14.35 -12.67 2.56
CA PHE A 103 -14.75 -11.97 3.79
C PHE A 103 -14.03 -10.62 3.95
N TYR A 104 -13.39 -10.11 2.90
CA TYR A 104 -12.69 -8.83 2.99
C TYR A 104 -13.68 -7.67 3.06
N ASN A 105 -13.60 -6.93 4.17
CA ASN A 105 -14.33 -5.69 4.38
C ASN A 105 -13.33 -4.54 4.58
N PRO A 106 -13.12 -3.68 3.56
CA PRO A 106 -12.14 -2.59 3.66
C PRO A 106 -12.52 -1.54 4.71
N ASN A 107 -13.82 -1.34 4.98
CA ASN A 107 -14.27 -0.35 5.97
C ASN A 107 -13.96 -0.83 7.40
N GLU A 108 -14.22 -2.12 7.68
CA GLU A 108 -13.87 -2.71 8.98
C GLU A 108 -12.36 -2.66 9.23
N TRP A 109 -11.54 -2.91 8.20
CA TRP A 109 -10.09 -2.75 8.29
C TRP A 109 -9.70 -1.31 8.60
N ALA A 110 -10.24 -0.33 7.87
CA ALA A 110 -9.97 1.08 8.09
C ALA A 110 -10.38 1.53 9.51
N ASP A 111 -11.54 1.08 9.99
CA ASP A 111 -12.02 1.36 11.35
C ASP A 111 -11.05 0.81 12.41
N ILE A 112 -10.56 -0.42 12.23
CA ILE A 112 -9.57 -1.04 13.13
C ILE A 112 -8.23 -0.29 13.08
N PHE A 113 -7.75 0.10 11.90
CA PHE A 113 -6.48 0.81 11.77
C PHE A 113 -6.53 2.19 12.42
N ALA A 114 -7.60 2.95 12.17
CA ALA A 114 -7.82 4.23 12.83
C ALA A 114 -7.93 4.07 14.36
N ALA A 115 -8.63 3.03 14.83
CA ALA A 115 -8.74 2.72 16.26
C ALA A 115 -7.40 2.32 16.91
N SER A 116 -6.45 1.81 16.12
CA SER A 116 -5.09 1.51 16.60
C SER A 116 -4.20 2.74 16.79
N GLY A 117 -4.65 3.91 16.32
CA GLY A 117 -3.88 5.16 16.33
C GLY A 117 -2.89 5.31 15.18
N ALA A 118 -3.07 4.50 14.13
CA ALA A 118 -2.35 4.60 12.85
C ALA A 118 -3.09 5.49 11.84
#